data_AF-A0A2K4HN76-F1
#
_entry.id   AF-A0A2K4HN76-F1
#
_cell.length_a   1.000
_cell.length_b   1.000
_cell.length_c   1.000
_cell.angle_alpha   90.00
_cell.angle_beta   90.00
_cell.angle_gamma   90.00
#
_symmetry.space_group_name_H-M   'P 1'
#
loop_
_entity.id
_entity.type
_entity.pdbx_description
1 polymer ?
#
loop_
_entity_poly.entity_id
_entity_poly.type
_entity_poly.pdbx_seq_one_letter_code
_entity_poly.pdbx_strand_id
1 'polypeptide(L)'
;AEAADLLLPEAWAMAQARTVGAFPPLEPVAAVRRRTPTARQQQYLEQTAAGAVAGAPAQVADRLAELLERTGAAELVASGSTSD
;
A
#
# COMPACT_ATOMS: atom_id res chain seq x y z
N ALA A 1 11.56 1.67 -7.18
CA ALA A 1 11.58 0.27 -6.66
C ALA A 1 11.39 0.26 -5.15
N GLU A 2 12.17 1.03 -4.39
CA GLU A 2 12.09 1.10 -2.93
C GLU A 2 10.70 1.46 -2.39
N ALA A 3 10.01 2.46 -2.95
CA ALA A 3 8.65 2.80 -2.51
C ALA A 3 7.61 1.68 -2.73
N ALA A 4 7.76 0.87 -3.79
CA ALA A 4 6.90 -0.29 -4.02
C ALA A 4 7.21 -1.43 -3.04
N ASP A 5 8.48 -1.54 -2.62
CA ASP A 5 8.89 -2.50 -1.60
C ASP A 5 8.33 -2.14 -0.23
N LEU A 6 8.25 -0.86 0.12
CA LEU A 6 7.62 -0.41 1.36
C LEU A 6 6.13 -0.76 1.44
N LEU A 7 5.41 -0.75 0.31
CA LEU A 7 3.99 -1.09 0.25
C LEU A 7 3.71 -2.60 0.31
N LEU A 8 4.68 -3.42 -0.10
CA LEU A 8 4.45 -4.83 -0.36
C LEU A 8 3.98 -5.64 0.88
N PRO A 9 4.55 -5.45 2.08
CA PRO A 9 4.09 -6.15 3.29
C PRO A 9 2.64 -5.87 3.63
N GLU A 10 2.22 -4.61 3.57
CA GLU A 10 0.85 -4.21 3.88
C GLU A 10 -0.13 -4.70 2.81
N ALA A 11 0.24 -4.57 1.53
CA ALA A 11 -0.55 -5.09 0.43
C ALA A 11 -0.79 -6.61 0.56
N TRP A 12 0.22 -7.36 1.01
CA TRP A 12 0.08 -8.79 1.27
C TRP A 12 -0.83 -9.08 2.47
N ALA A 13 -0.67 -8.38 3.59
CA ALA A 13 -1.55 -8.53 4.75
C ALA A 13 -3.02 -8.19 4.40
N MET A 14 -3.24 -7.16 3.58
CA MET A 14 -4.55 -6.78 3.05
C MET A 14 -5.15 -7.82 2.11
N ALA A 15 -4.35 -8.44 1.26
CA ALA A 15 -4.78 -9.54 0.38
C ALA A 15 -5.17 -10.77 1.21
N GLN A 16 -4.39 -11.12 2.23
CA GLN A 16 -4.70 -12.19 3.17
C GLN A 16 -6.01 -11.89 3.93
N ALA A 17 -6.18 -10.69 4.48
CA ALA A 17 -7.40 -10.33 5.20
C ALA A 17 -8.67 -10.48 4.34
N ARG A 18 -8.60 -10.10 3.06
CA ARG A 18 -9.73 -10.19 2.12
C ARG A 18 -10.00 -11.59 1.58
N THR A 19 -9.05 -12.51 1.70
CA THR A 19 -9.16 -13.85 1.09
C THR A 19 -9.27 -14.98 2.12
N VAL A 20 -8.64 -14.82 3.28
CA VAL A 20 -8.60 -15.81 4.36
C VAL A 20 -9.14 -15.30 5.69
N GLY A 21 -9.54 -14.02 5.78
CA GLY A 21 -10.14 -13.45 6.98
C GLY A 21 -9.15 -13.16 8.12
N ALA A 22 -7.85 -13.18 7.85
CA ALA A 22 -6.79 -12.90 8.84
C ALA A 22 -5.93 -11.72 8.40
N PHE A 23 -5.61 -10.82 9.34
CA PHE A 23 -4.65 -9.73 9.13
C PHE A 23 -3.35 -10.08 9.85
N PRO A 24 -2.40 -10.78 9.19
CA PRO A 24 -1.16 -11.20 9.83
C PRO A 24 -0.24 -9.99 10.07
N PRO A 25 0.78 -10.14 10.94
CA PRO A 25 1.88 -9.18 11.02
C PRO A 25 2.51 -8.92 9.65
N LEU A 26 3.04 -7.72 9.46
CA LEU A 26 3.73 -7.36 8.22
C LEU A 26 4.97 -8.23 8.03
N GLU A 27 4.97 -9.03 6.96
CA GLU A 27 6.10 -9.89 6.61
C GLU A 27 7.19 -9.07 5.93
N PRO A 28 8.49 -9.38 6.14
CA PRO A 28 9.56 -8.70 5.42
C PRO A 28 9.39 -8.80 3.89
N VAL A 29 9.74 -7.74 3.17
CA VAL A 29 9.62 -7.66 1.69
C VAL A 29 10.17 -8.91 1.01
N ALA A 30 11.36 -9.38 1.43
CA ALA A 30 12.00 -10.56 0.86
C ALA A 30 11.18 -11.85 1.06
N ALA A 31 10.44 -11.97 2.18
CA ALA A 31 9.56 -13.09 2.43
C ALA A 31 8.32 -13.02 1.52
N VAL A 32 7.71 -11.85 1.39
CA VAL A 32 6.54 -11.65 0.51
C VAL A 32 6.89 -11.92 -0.94
N ARG A 33 8.05 -11.45 -1.43
CA ARG A 33 8.52 -11.68 -2.81
C ARG A 33 8.71 -13.18 -3.16
N ARG A 34 8.91 -14.04 -2.16
CA ARG A 34 9.03 -15.49 -2.36
C ARG A 34 7.67 -16.21 -2.37
N ARG A 35 6.57 -15.51 -2.08
CA ARG A 35 5.23 -16.09 -2.11
C ARG A 35 4.75 -16.23 -3.55
N THR A 36 3.94 -17.26 -3.79
CA THR A 36 3.16 -17.39 -5.02
C THR A 36 1.69 -17.10 -4.68
N PRO A 37 1.17 -15.90 -4.99
CA PRO A 37 -0.23 -15.59 -4.73
C PRO A 37 -1.15 -16.43 -5.61
N THR A 38 -2.31 -16.79 -5.08
CA THR A 38 -3.45 -17.21 -5.91
C THR A 38 -3.90 -16.04 -6.80
N ALA A 39 -4.64 -16.33 -7.89
CA ALA A 39 -5.17 -15.28 -8.77
C ALA A 39 -5.99 -14.21 -8.01
N ARG A 40 -6.76 -14.63 -6.99
CA ARG A 40 -7.55 -13.69 -6.19
C ARG A 40 -6.70 -12.83 -5.24
N GLN A 41 -5.66 -13.40 -4.64
CA GLN A 41 -4.70 -12.62 -3.84
C GLN A 41 -3.93 -11.64 -4.71
N GLN A 42 -3.50 -12.06 -5.91
CA GLN A 42 -2.83 -11.21 -6.88
C GLN A 42 -3.70 -10.00 -7.27
N GLN A 43 -4.98 -10.23 -7.53
CA GLN A 43 -5.94 -9.16 -7.81
C GLN A 43 -6.01 -8.12 -6.65
N TYR A 44 -6.02 -8.57 -5.39
CA TYR A 44 -6.03 -7.66 -4.24
C TYR A 44 -4.70 -6.96 -4.00
N LEU A 45 -3.57 -7.59 -4.31
CA LEU A 45 -2.25 -6.95 -4.30
C LEU A 45 -2.23 -5.78 -5.28
N GLU A 46 -2.67 -6.02 -6.52
CA GLU A 46 -2.73 -5.01 -7.56
C GLU A 46 -3.68 -3.87 -7.22
N GLN A 47 -4.86 -4.17 -6.67
CA GLN A 47 -5.80 -3.13 -6.21
C GLN A 47 -5.23 -2.28 -5.08
N THR A 48 -4.57 -2.90 -4.11
CA THR A 48 -3.93 -2.16 -3.02
C THR A 48 -2.83 -1.26 -3.55
N ALA A 49 -1.96 -1.79 -4.41
CA ALA A 49 -0.88 -1.01 -5.03
C ALA A 49 -1.41 0.14 -5.88
N ALA A 50 -2.50 -0.06 -6.63
CA ALA A 50 -3.12 0.97 -7.46
C ALA A 50 -3.78 2.10 -6.64
N GLY A 51 -4.24 1.80 -5.42
CA GLY A 51 -4.83 2.78 -4.50
C GLY A 51 -3.82 3.53 -3.64
N ALA A 52 -2.56 3.08 -3.59
CA ALA A 52 -1.55 3.66 -2.74
C ALA A 52 -0.94 4.93 -3.37
N VAL A 53 -0.69 5.95 -2.53
CA VAL A 53 0.14 7.09 -2.89
C VAL A 53 1.56 6.79 -2.43
N ALA A 54 2.44 6.47 -3.37
CA ALA A 54 3.83 6.14 -3.09
C ALA A 54 4.77 6.62 -4.20
N GLY A 55 6.03 6.87 -3.84
CA GLY A 55 7.06 7.37 -4.74
C GLY A 55 8.11 8.18 -3.99
N ALA A 56 8.94 8.92 -4.74
CA ALA A 56 9.79 9.94 -4.14
C ALA A 56 8.93 11.04 -3.49
N PRO A 57 9.45 11.80 -2.51
CA PRO A 57 8.70 12.83 -1.81
C PRO A 57 7.97 13.83 -2.73
N ALA A 58 8.60 14.26 -3.82
CA ALA A 58 7.98 15.14 -4.80
C ALA A 58 6.77 14.49 -5.49
N GLN A 59 6.88 13.22 -5.88
CA GLN A 59 5.78 12.49 -6.51
C GLN A 59 4.61 12.30 -5.53
N VAL A 60 4.90 12.03 -4.26
CA VAL A 60 3.87 11.94 -3.22
C VAL A 60 3.17 13.29 -3.05
N ALA A 61 3.93 14.39 -2.99
CA ALA A 61 3.36 15.73 -2.88
C ALA A 61 2.43 16.06 -4.07
N ASP A 62 2.86 15.80 -5.30
CA ASP A 62 2.05 16.04 -6.50
C ASP A 62 0.73 15.25 -6.47
N ARG A 63 0.79 13.97 -6.10
CA ARG A 63 -0.40 13.11 -6.00
C ARG A 63 -1.37 13.56 -4.91
N LEU A 64 -0.85 14.02 -3.77
CA LEU A 64 -1.68 14.56 -2.70
C LEU A 64 -2.32 15.89 -3.10
N ALA A 65 -1.60 16.75 -3.85
CA ALA A 65 -2.17 17.98 -4.42
C ALA A 65 -3.30 17.68 -5.41
N GLU A 66 -3.11 16.73 -6.33
CA GLU A 66 -4.16 16.25 -7.24
C GLU A 66 -5.41 15.78 -6.48
N LEU A 67 -5.22 15.08 -5.35
CA LEU A 67 -6.34 14.60 -4.52
C LEU A 67 -7.09 15.75 -3.85
N LEU A 68 -6.37 16.74 -3.31
CA LEU A 68 -6.98 17.95 -2.74
C LEU A 68 -7.81 18.70 -3.78
N GLU A 69 -7.25 18.94 -4.96
CA GLU A 69 -7.94 19.63 -6.06
C GLU A 69 -9.20 18.88 -6.51
N ARG A 70 -9.10 17.56 -6.70
CA ARG A 70 -10.22 16.73 -7.16
C ARG A 70 -11.35 16.60 -6.15
N THR A 71 -11.03 16.64 -4.86
CA THR A 71 -12.02 16.46 -3.79
C THR A 71 -12.56 17.78 -3.26
N GLY A 72 -11.87 18.89 -3.51
CA GLY A 72 -12.17 20.19 -2.89
C GLY A 72 -11.92 20.19 -1.38
N ALA A 73 -11.16 19.23 -0.86
CA ALA A 73 -10.82 19.16 0.55
C ALA A 73 -9.96 20.37 0.96
N ALA A 74 -10.22 20.91 2.15
CA ALA A 74 -9.44 22.03 2.69
C ALA A 74 -8.10 21.57 3.30
N GLU A 75 -8.06 20.33 3.81
CA GLU A 75 -6.95 19.82 4.60
C GLU A 75 -6.77 18.30 4.43
N LEU A 76 -5.56 17.80 4.68
CA LEU A 76 -5.24 16.38 4.77
C LEU A 76 -4.88 16.02 6.20
N VAL A 77 -5.43 14.91 6.70
CA VAL A 77 -5.03 14.31 7.97
C VAL A 77 -4.32 12.98 7.67
N ALA A 78 -3.07 12.86 8.09
CA ALA A 78 -2.29 11.65 7.97
C ALA A 78 -1.95 11.12 9.36
N SER A 79 -2.10 9.81 9.56
CA SER A 79 -1.59 9.10 10.73
C SER A 79 -0.54 8.09 10.26
N GLY A 80 0.52 7.97 11.03
CA GLY A 80 1.59 7.01 10.77
C GLY A 80 2.26 6.60 12.06
N SER A 81 2.89 5.43 12.05
CA SER A 81 3.79 5.00 13.12
C SER A 81 5.23 5.11 12.62
N THR A 82 6.07 5.83 13.35
CA THR A 82 7.53 5.79 13.15
C THR A 82 8.08 4.56 13.86
N SER A 83 8.17 3.43 13.18
CA SER A 83 8.86 2.25 13.69
C SER A 83 9.53 1.55 12.52
N ASP A 84 10.85 1.74 12.44
CA ASP A 84 11.73 1.03 11.52
C ASP A 84 12.14 -0.34 12.11
#